data_AF-A0A920JVI4-F1
#
_entry.id   AF-A0A920JVI4-F1
#
_cell.length_a   1.000
_cell.length_b   1.000
_cell.length_c   1.000
_cell.angle_alpha   90.00
_cell.angle_beta   90.00
_cell.angle_gamma   90.00
#
_symmetry.space_group_name_H-M   'P 1'
#
loop_
_entity.id
_entity.type
_entity.pdbx_description
1 polymer ?
#
loop_
_entity_poly.entity_id
_entity_poly.type
_entity_poly.pdbx_seq_one_letter_code
_entity_poly.pdbx_strand_id
1 'polypeptide(L)'
;MVSALEKNKKHKLKMQRQKERIDSQIAKNNLERGIILLLTGDGKGKTSSAFGMVLRALGYGQNVGVVQFIKGQQLSGEELYLKNKLPGVEFYQMGTGFTWDTQDRSADIKAAEQTWAVASKMLQDQDLDLVILDEITYMLSFKYLDSDMVIEAIKNKPHAQSVVVTGRGGGATLREIADTVSEVKEIKHAYNNGMKARKGVDY
;
A
#
# COMPACT_ATOMS: atom_id res chain seq x y z
N MET A 1 -46.27 -24.12 -2.62
CA MET A 1 -45.03 -23.62 -1.96
C MET A 1 -43.95 -24.68 -2.13
N VAL A 2 -42.77 -24.33 -2.66
CA VAL A 2 -41.63 -25.25 -2.74
C VAL A 2 -41.18 -25.61 -1.32
N SER A 3 -41.04 -26.90 -1.02
CA SER A 3 -40.72 -27.37 0.33
C SER A 3 -39.33 -26.90 0.79
N ALA A 4 -39.13 -26.76 2.10
CA ALA A 4 -37.83 -26.38 2.66
C ALA A 4 -36.71 -27.36 2.22
N LEU A 5 -37.05 -28.65 2.06
CA LEU A 5 -36.18 -29.69 1.54
C LEU A 5 -35.74 -29.43 0.10
N GLU A 6 -36.64 -29.01 -0.79
CA GLU A 6 -36.32 -28.66 -2.17
C GLU A 6 -35.49 -27.37 -2.27
N LYS A 7 -35.77 -26.37 -1.43
CA LYS A 7 -34.96 -25.14 -1.33
C LYS A 7 -33.53 -25.47 -0.91
N ASN A 8 -33.35 -26.33 0.09
CA ASN A 8 -32.03 -26.74 0.58
C ASN A 8 -31.27 -27.58 -0.47
N LYS A 9 -31.95 -28.48 -1.19
CA LYS A 9 -31.33 -29.24 -2.31
C LYS A 9 -30.86 -28.31 -3.43
N LYS A 10 -31.69 -27.34 -3.84
CA LYS A 10 -31.31 -26.33 -4.86
C LYS A 10 -30.14 -25.48 -4.39
N HIS A 11 -30.14 -25.06 -3.13
CA HIS A 11 -29.02 -24.29 -2.56
C HIS A 11 -27.71 -25.11 -2.56
N LYS A 12 -27.75 -26.36 -2.10
CA LYS A 12 -26.58 -27.25 -2.09
C LYS A 12 -25.98 -27.44 -3.48
N LEU A 13 -26.82 -27.71 -4.49
CA LEU A 13 -26.38 -27.85 -5.88
C LEU A 13 -25.76 -26.55 -6.43
N LYS A 14 -26.34 -25.39 -6.09
CA LYS A 14 -25.77 -24.08 -6.46
C LYS A 14 -24.39 -23.88 -5.83
N MET A 15 -24.23 -24.19 -4.55
CA MET A 15 -22.95 -24.06 -3.85
C MET A 15 -21.90 -25.03 -4.37
N GLN A 16 -22.28 -26.27 -4.73
CA GLN A 16 -21.35 -27.24 -5.34
C GLN A 16 -20.83 -26.74 -6.68
N ARG A 17 -21.71 -26.27 -7.57
CA ARG A 17 -21.28 -25.67 -8.86
C ARG A 17 -20.39 -24.44 -8.67
N GLN A 18 -20.70 -23.61 -7.67
CA GLN A 18 -19.86 -22.47 -7.33
C GLN A 18 -18.48 -22.89 -6.83
N LYS A 19 -18.41 -23.93 -5.98
CA LYS A 19 -17.16 -24.52 -5.50
C LYS A 19 -16.34 -25.08 -6.66
N GLU A 20 -16.92 -25.90 -7.53
CA GLU A 20 -16.25 -26.47 -8.70
C GLU A 20 -15.65 -25.37 -9.61
N ARG A 21 -16.39 -24.28 -9.81
CA ARG A 21 -15.91 -23.13 -10.59
C ARG A 21 -14.73 -22.43 -9.92
N ILE A 22 -14.81 -22.22 -8.60
CA ILE A 22 -13.73 -21.59 -7.82
C ILE A 22 -12.49 -22.49 -7.82
N ASP A 23 -12.64 -23.78 -7.53
CA ASP A 23 -11.54 -24.75 -7.51
C ASP A 23 -10.84 -24.81 -8.88
N SER A 24 -11.61 -24.79 -9.97
CA SER A 24 -11.08 -24.75 -11.34
C SER A 24 -10.34 -23.44 -11.65
N GLN A 25 -10.74 -22.32 -11.08
CA GLN A 25 -10.03 -21.05 -11.22
C GLN A 25 -8.73 -21.04 -10.40
N ILE A 26 -8.77 -21.56 -9.16
CA ILE A 26 -7.58 -21.70 -8.30
C ILE A 26 -6.54 -22.58 -9.00
N ALA A 27 -6.95 -23.72 -9.56
CA ALA A 27 -6.03 -24.63 -10.25
C ALA A 27 -5.36 -24.00 -11.49
N LYS A 28 -5.97 -22.99 -12.10
CA LYS A 28 -5.38 -22.24 -13.23
C LYS A 28 -4.40 -21.15 -12.79
N ASN A 29 -4.45 -20.72 -11.54
CA ASN A 29 -3.62 -19.64 -11.01
C ASN A 29 -2.40 -20.22 -10.27
N ASN A 30 -1.33 -20.53 -11.01
CA ASN A 30 -0.12 -21.17 -10.48
C ASN A 30 1.12 -20.25 -10.49
N LEU A 31 0.95 -18.96 -10.78
CA LEU A 31 2.03 -17.99 -10.77
C LEU A 31 2.35 -17.58 -9.32
N GLU A 32 3.51 -18.02 -8.83
CA GLU A 32 4.02 -17.66 -7.51
C GLU A 32 5.16 -16.66 -7.65
N ARG A 33 4.85 -15.38 -7.44
CA ARG A 33 5.80 -14.27 -7.40
C ARG A 33 5.27 -13.13 -6.54
N GLY A 34 6.16 -12.22 -6.15
CA GLY A 34 5.76 -10.99 -5.51
C GLY A 34 5.02 -10.06 -6.48
N ILE A 35 4.11 -9.27 -5.93
CA ILE A 35 3.19 -8.42 -6.70
C ILE A 35 3.44 -6.93 -6.48
N ILE A 36 3.01 -6.12 -7.44
CA ILE A 36 2.93 -4.66 -7.30
C ILE A 36 1.47 -4.29 -7.00
N LEU A 37 1.23 -3.62 -5.88
CA LEU A 37 -0.10 -3.25 -5.42
C LEU A 37 -0.21 -1.74 -5.22
N LEU A 38 -1.17 -1.10 -5.90
CA LEU A 38 -1.45 0.33 -5.78
C LEU A 38 -2.73 0.56 -4.97
N LEU A 39 -2.61 1.26 -3.85
CA LEU A 39 -3.71 1.77 -3.04
C LEU A 39 -3.89 3.26 -3.29
N THR A 40 -4.90 3.63 -4.07
CA THR A 40 -5.14 5.02 -4.48
C THR A 40 -6.58 5.47 -4.20
N GLY A 41 -6.98 6.64 -4.69
CA GLY A 41 -8.31 7.22 -4.51
C GLY A 41 -8.41 8.17 -3.31
N ASP A 42 -9.53 8.87 -3.23
CA ASP A 42 -9.71 9.98 -2.29
C ASP A 42 -10.21 9.58 -0.89
N GLY A 43 -10.61 8.34 -0.70
CA GLY A 43 -11.08 7.84 0.58
C GLY A 43 -9.94 7.57 1.56
N LYS A 44 -10.27 7.67 2.85
CA LYS A 44 -9.44 7.19 3.95
C LYS A 44 -9.35 5.66 3.89
N GLY A 45 -8.12 5.12 4.02
CA GLY A 45 -7.91 3.67 4.13
C GLY A 45 -6.66 3.14 3.44
N LYS A 46 -6.02 3.93 2.55
CA LYS A 46 -4.85 3.52 1.76
C LYS A 46 -3.67 3.11 2.65
N THR A 47 -3.10 4.05 3.40
CA THR A 47 -1.97 3.82 4.31
C THR A 47 -2.30 2.75 5.35
N SER A 48 -3.45 2.84 6.04
CA SER A 48 -3.84 1.84 7.04
C SER A 48 -3.97 0.42 6.46
N SER A 49 -4.40 0.29 5.20
CA SER A 49 -4.45 -1.00 4.50
C SER A 49 -3.04 -1.52 4.19
N ALA A 50 -2.13 -0.66 3.74
CA ALA A 50 -0.72 -1.01 3.55
C ALA A 50 -0.07 -1.49 4.87
N PHE A 51 -0.28 -0.79 5.98
CA PHE A 51 0.20 -1.22 7.29
C PHE A 51 -0.51 -2.49 7.81
N GLY A 52 -1.75 -2.75 7.41
CA GLY A 52 -2.40 -4.03 7.63
C GLY A 52 -1.67 -5.19 6.92
N MET A 53 -1.09 -4.95 5.74
CA MET A 53 -0.24 -5.91 5.04
C MET A 53 1.12 -6.08 5.74
N VAL A 54 1.70 -5.00 6.28
CA VAL A 54 2.91 -5.07 7.13
C VAL A 54 2.67 -6.01 8.30
N LEU A 55 1.58 -5.80 9.06
CA LEU A 55 1.25 -6.67 10.20
C LEU A 55 1.04 -8.13 9.78
N ARG A 56 0.42 -8.37 8.61
CA ARG A 56 0.23 -9.72 8.07
C ARG A 56 1.56 -10.38 7.72
N ALA A 57 2.44 -9.69 7.01
CA ALA A 57 3.75 -10.20 6.63
C ALA A 57 4.57 -10.58 7.87
N LEU A 58 4.64 -9.68 8.85
CA LEU A 58 5.30 -9.94 10.13
C LEU A 58 4.71 -11.14 10.89
N GLY A 59 3.39 -11.31 10.84
CA GLY A 59 2.73 -12.47 11.43
C GLY A 59 3.15 -13.82 10.81
N TYR A 60 3.67 -13.80 9.59
CA TYR A 60 4.26 -14.96 8.91
C TYR A 60 5.79 -15.00 8.97
N GLY A 61 6.42 -14.12 9.76
CA GLY A 61 7.88 -14.07 9.91
C GLY A 61 8.61 -13.50 8.69
N GLN A 62 7.91 -12.76 7.83
CA GLN A 62 8.50 -12.09 6.67
C GLN A 62 9.19 -10.79 7.06
N ASN A 63 10.21 -10.41 6.28
CA ASN A 63 10.94 -9.16 6.45
C ASN A 63 10.26 -8.04 5.67
N VAL A 64 10.22 -6.85 6.28
CA VAL A 64 9.45 -5.71 5.76
C VAL A 64 10.29 -4.44 5.76
N GLY A 65 10.26 -3.72 4.64
CA GLY A 65 10.76 -2.34 4.50
C GLY A 65 9.60 -1.35 4.33
N VAL A 66 9.69 -0.19 4.97
CA VAL A 66 8.69 0.88 4.89
C VAL A 66 9.37 2.22 4.66
N VAL A 67 8.97 2.92 3.59
CA VAL A 67 9.39 4.30 3.30
C VAL A 67 8.17 5.20 3.18
N GLN A 68 8.20 6.35 3.85
CA GLN A 68 7.12 7.33 3.83
C GLN A 68 7.58 8.70 3.32
N PHE A 69 6.91 9.21 2.27
CA PHE A 69 7.35 10.40 1.53
C PHE A 69 6.72 11.73 1.96
N ILE A 70 5.81 11.77 2.95
CA ILE A 70 5.15 13.05 3.35
C ILE A 70 5.04 13.25 4.85
N LYS A 71 4.86 12.17 5.63
CA LYS A 71 4.42 12.31 7.02
C LYS A 71 5.37 13.18 7.84
N GLY A 72 4.79 14.20 8.48
CA GLY A 72 5.50 15.26 9.20
C GLY A 72 5.99 14.87 10.58
N GLN A 73 6.27 15.89 11.41
CA GLN A 73 6.89 15.75 12.73
C GLN A 73 6.07 14.89 13.72
N GLN A 74 4.76 14.76 13.50
CA GLN A 74 3.89 13.94 14.32
C GLN A 74 3.90 12.49 13.84
N LEU A 75 4.48 11.61 14.66
CA LEU A 75 4.51 10.17 14.38
C LEU A 75 3.11 9.56 14.46
N SER A 76 2.78 8.69 13.51
CA SER A 76 1.55 7.90 13.57
C SER A 76 1.68 6.71 14.52
N GLY A 77 0.55 6.15 14.94
CA GLY A 77 0.49 4.99 15.81
C GLY A 77 1.26 3.78 15.26
N GLU A 78 1.18 3.54 13.95
CA GLU A 78 1.92 2.46 13.28
C GLU A 78 3.44 2.67 13.41
N GLU A 79 3.91 3.89 13.21
CA GLU A 79 5.35 4.23 13.26
C GLU A 79 5.90 4.09 14.67
N LEU A 80 5.16 4.60 15.66
CA LEU A 80 5.48 4.43 17.07
C LEU A 80 5.55 2.95 17.44
N TYR A 81 4.63 2.13 16.93
CA TYR A 81 4.63 0.70 17.22
C TYR A 81 5.81 0.00 16.56
N LEU A 82 6.05 0.22 15.26
CA LEU A 82 7.17 -0.39 14.54
C LEU A 82 8.51 -0.04 15.19
N LYS A 83 8.80 1.25 15.38
CA LYS A 83 10.07 1.70 15.97
C LYS A 83 10.32 1.16 17.37
N ASN A 84 9.28 1.08 18.22
CA ASN A 84 9.46 0.71 19.62
C ASN A 84 9.32 -0.79 19.90
N LYS A 85 8.61 -1.54 19.06
CA LYS A 85 8.24 -2.94 19.33
C LYS A 85 8.74 -3.92 18.27
N LEU A 86 9.08 -3.44 17.08
CA LEU A 86 9.46 -4.27 15.92
C LEU A 86 10.71 -3.71 15.25
N PRO A 87 11.87 -3.67 15.95
CA PRO A 87 13.11 -3.08 15.42
C PRO A 87 13.68 -3.81 14.21
N GLY A 88 13.19 -5.02 13.89
CA GLY A 88 13.54 -5.75 12.67
C GLY A 88 12.86 -5.23 11.40
N VAL A 89 11.92 -4.28 11.50
CA VAL A 89 11.34 -3.61 10.34
C VAL A 89 12.23 -2.45 9.94
N GLU A 90 12.71 -2.47 8.70
CA GLU A 90 13.45 -1.35 8.15
C GLU A 90 12.48 -0.21 7.86
N PHE A 91 12.60 0.91 8.59
CA PHE A 91 11.65 2.00 8.52
C PHE A 91 12.37 3.33 8.27
N TYR A 92 11.96 4.04 7.22
CA TYR A 92 12.47 5.36 6.89
C TYR A 92 11.32 6.35 6.61
N GLN A 93 11.50 7.58 7.05
CA GLN A 93 10.51 8.65 6.89
C GLN A 93 11.22 9.92 6.43
N MET A 94 10.68 10.57 5.39
CA MET A 94 11.23 11.81 4.82
C MET A 94 11.33 12.94 5.86
N GLY A 95 10.33 13.05 6.75
CA GLY A 95 10.40 13.89 7.95
C GLY A 95 10.28 15.41 7.71
N THR A 96 10.10 15.86 6.47
CA THR A 96 9.97 17.30 6.16
C THR A 96 8.57 17.86 6.37
N GLY A 97 7.56 17.02 6.59
CA GLY A 97 6.17 17.46 6.68
C GLY A 97 5.51 17.67 5.32
N PHE A 98 4.31 18.24 5.34
CA PHE A 98 3.62 18.54 4.10
C PHE A 98 4.29 19.73 3.40
N THR A 99 4.43 19.60 2.08
CA THR A 99 5.00 20.59 1.14
C THR A 99 4.25 21.93 1.11
N TRP A 100 3.11 22.03 1.80
CA TRP A 100 2.33 23.26 1.90
C TRP A 100 2.89 24.22 2.96
N ASP A 101 3.65 23.69 3.93
CA ASP A 101 4.26 24.46 5.00
C ASP A 101 5.65 24.98 4.62
N THR A 102 6.39 24.22 3.82
CA THR A 102 7.68 24.61 3.24
C THR A 102 7.47 25.29 1.89
N GLN A 103 7.61 26.61 1.84
CA GLN A 103 7.63 27.36 0.57
C GLN A 103 8.94 27.16 -0.22
N ASP A 104 9.68 26.06 0.02
CA ASP A 104 10.97 25.76 -0.60
C ASP A 104 10.91 24.43 -1.37
N ARG A 105 10.52 24.55 -2.63
CA ARG A 105 10.47 23.42 -3.58
C ARG A 105 11.83 22.73 -3.74
N SER A 106 12.93 23.45 -3.61
CA SER A 106 14.26 22.85 -3.80
C SER A 106 14.64 21.93 -2.64
N ALA A 107 14.28 22.33 -1.41
CA ALA A 107 14.43 21.49 -0.23
C ALA A 107 13.54 20.24 -0.31
N ASP A 108 12.29 20.38 -0.77
CA ASP A 108 11.37 19.25 -0.94
C ASP A 108 11.88 18.23 -1.97
N ILE A 109 12.40 18.70 -3.11
CA ILE A 109 13.02 17.82 -4.13
C ILE A 109 14.19 17.06 -3.52
N LYS A 110 15.10 17.76 -2.83
CA LYS A 110 16.27 17.14 -2.22
C LYS A 110 15.88 16.10 -1.17
N ALA A 111 14.87 16.39 -0.35
CA ALA A 111 14.35 15.44 0.64
C ALA A 111 13.70 14.22 -0.02
N ALA A 112 12.95 14.42 -1.11
CA ALA A 112 12.37 13.34 -1.90
C ALA A 112 13.46 12.45 -2.51
N GLU A 113 14.51 13.02 -3.10
CA GLU A 113 15.65 12.30 -3.68
C GLU A 113 16.42 11.49 -2.62
N GLN A 114 16.66 12.07 -1.43
CA GLN A 114 17.29 11.38 -0.31
C GLN A 114 16.43 10.21 0.20
N THR A 115 15.12 10.43 0.31
CA THR A 115 14.16 9.39 0.70
C THR A 115 14.07 8.29 -0.34
N TRP A 116 14.10 8.65 -1.62
CA TRP A 116 14.11 7.71 -2.73
C TRP A 116 15.37 6.86 -2.75
N ALA A 117 16.53 7.41 -2.41
CA ALA A 117 17.77 6.63 -2.31
C ALA A 117 17.68 5.50 -1.27
N VAL A 118 16.85 5.66 -0.23
CA VAL A 118 16.54 4.59 0.74
C VAL A 118 15.57 3.58 0.14
N ALA A 119 14.45 4.05 -0.43
CA ALA A 119 13.46 3.18 -1.08
C ALA A 119 14.09 2.31 -2.19
N SER A 120 14.95 2.89 -3.02
CA SER A 120 15.62 2.18 -4.11
C SER A 120 16.53 1.05 -3.61
N LYS A 121 17.12 1.18 -2.42
CA LYS A 121 17.92 0.10 -1.81
C LYS A 121 17.03 -1.03 -1.34
N MET A 122 15.93 -0.71 -0.64
CA MET A 122 14.95 -1.71 -0.22
C MET A 122 14.33 -2.47 -1.41
N LEU A 123 14.07 -1.78 -2.52
CA LEU A 123 13.56 -2.38 -3.76
C LEU A 123 14.56 -3.31 -4.45
N GLN A 124 15.84 -3.29 -4.08
CA GLN A 124 16.87 -4.19 -4.59
C GLN A 124 17.26 -5.29 -3.59
N ASP A 125 16.78 -5.18 -2.35
CA ASP A 125 17.09 -6.13 -1.29
C ASP A 125 16.25 -7.41 -1.42
N GLN A 126 16.93 -8.53 -1.62
CA GLN A 126 16.28 -9.84 -1.76
C GLN A 126 15.80 -10.40 -0.43
N ASP A 127 16.32 -9.88 0.69
CA ASP A 127 15.94 -10.32 2.03
C ASP A 127 14.61 -9.67 2.48
N LEU A 128 14.13 -8.62 1.81
CA LEU A 128 12.83 -7.99 2.07
C LEU A 128 11.73 -8.64 1.23
N ASP A 129 10.77 -9.27 1.90
CA ASP A 129 9.59 -9.88 1.27
C ASP A 129 8.54 -8.82 0.87
N LEU A 130 8.45 -7.73 1.62
CA LEU A 130 7.46 -6.67 1.43
C LEU A 130 8.08 -5.28 1.57
N VAL A 131 7.90 -4.42 0.56
CA VAL A 131 8.29 -3.01 0.62
C VAL A 131 7.06 -2.11 0.48
N ILE A 132 6.90 -1.17 1.41
CA ILE A 132 5.85 -0.15 1.38
C ILE A 132 6.44 1.18 0.94
N LEU A 133 5.90 1.76 -0.13
CA LEU A 133 6.18 3.11 -0.60
C LEU A 133 4.95 3.99 -0.33
N ASP A 134 4.86 4.49 0.90
CA ASP A 134 3.71 5.25 1.37
C ASP A 134 3.77 6.71 0.88
N GLU A 135 2.69 7.15 0.24
CA GLU A 135 2.48 8.51 -0.28
C GLU A 135 3.47 8.96 -1.38
N ILE A 136 4.15 8.02 -2.05
CA ILE A 136 5.07 8.31 -3.16
C ILE A 136 4.36 8.93 -4.37
N THR A 137 3.04 8.72 -4.55
CA THR A 137 2.31 9.29 -5.70
C THR A 137 2.33 10.81 -5.73
N TYR A 138 2.52 11.46 -4.60
CA TYR A 138 2.68 12.92 -4.53
C TYR A 138 4.04 13.37 -5.06
N MET A 139 5.11 12.61 -4.80
CA MET A 139 6.44 12.89 -5.35
C MET A 139 6.43 12.85 -6.88
N LEU A 140 5.63 11.94 -7.44
CA LEU A 140 5.41 11.84 -8.89
C LEU A 140 4.52 12.98 -9.40
N SER A 141 3.39 13.25 -8.72
CA SER A 141 2.45 14.30 -9.11
C SER A 141 3.08 15.70 -9.12
N PHE A 142 3.92 15.99 -8.14
CA PHE A 142 4.62 17.27 -8.00
C PHE A 142 5.94 17.34 -8.75
N LYS A 143 6.31 16.25 -9.45
CA LYS A 143 7.56 16.13 -10.21
C LYS A 143 8.79 16.40 -9.33
N TYR A 144 8.77 15.88 -8.11
CA TYR A 144 9.93 15.88 -7.21
C TYR A 144 10.83 14.69 -7.46
N LEU A 145 10.25 13.59 -7.96
CA LEU A 145 10.99 12.45 -8.45
C LEU A 145 10.67 12.24 -9.93
N ASP A 146 11.67 11.76 -10.66
CA ASP A 146 11.50 11.28 -12.03
C ASP A 146 10.60 10.02 -12.01
N SER A 147 9.52 10.04 -12.80
CA SER A 147 8.57 8.93 -12.84
C SER A 147 9.15 7.68 -13.47
N ASP A 148 9.95 7.81 -14.52
CA ASP A 148 10.48 6.66 -15.25
C ASP A 148 11.49 5.91 -14.38
N MET A 149 12.34 6.65 -13.66
CA MET A 149 13.24 6.11 -12.65
C MET A 149 12.49 5.28 -11.59
N VAL A 150 11.39 5.82 -11.04
CA VAL A 150 10.61 5.13 -10.00
C VAL A 150 9.93 3.88 -10.55
N ILE A 151 9.32 3.99 -11.73
CA ILE A 151 8.62 2.89 -12.40
C ILE A 151 9.58 1.76 -12.75
N GLU A 152 10.76 2.09 -13.29
CA GLU A 152 11.79 1.10 -13.62
C GLU A 152 12.28 0.35 -12.38
N ALA A 153 12.57 1.07 -11.28
CA ALA A 153 12.99 0.45 -10.03
C ALA A 153 11.93 -0.52 -9.47
N ILE A 154 10.65 -0.12 -9.47
CA ILE A 154 9.55 -0.98 -8.99
C ILE A 154 9.38 -2.23 -9.87
N LYS A 155 9.51 -2.09 -11.20
CA LYS A 155 9.43 -3.23 -12.13
C LYS A 155 10.58 -4.20 -11.96
N ASN A 156 11.77 -3.70 -11.61
CA ASN A 156 12.99 -4.47 -11.45
C ASN A 156 13.22 -5.00 -10.03
N LYS A 157 12.21 -4.92 -9.15
CA LYS A 157 12.24 -5.54 -7.82
C LYS A 157 12.58 -7.04 -7.89
N PRO A 158 13.13 -7.64 -6.81
CA PRO A 158 13.28 -9.08 -6.70
C PRO A 158 11.99 -9.85 -7.01
N HIS A 159 12.14 -11.04 -7.60
CA HIS A 159 11.02 -11.83 -8.10
C HIS A 159 9.96 -12.13 -7.01
N ALA A 160 10.41 -12.49 -5.80
CA ALA A 160 9.54 -12.84 -4.68
C ALA A 160 9.01 -11.63 -3.89
N GLN A 161 9.70 -10.48 -3.95
CA GLN A 161 9.35 -9.29 -3.17
C GLN A 161 8.03 -8.67 -3.65
N SER A 162 7.13 -8.34 -2.74
CA SER A 162 5.93 -7.56 -3.04
C SER A 162 6.14 -6.08 -2.72
N VAL A 163 5.57 -5.20 -3.53
CA VAL A 163 5.66 -3.74 -3.35
C VAL A 163 4.26 -3.16 -3.25
N VAL A 164 3.99 -2.41 -2.18
CA VAL A 164 2.74 -1.68 -2.02
C VAL A 164 3.01 -0.20 -2.12
N VAL A 165 2.32 0.44 -3.06
CA VAL A 165 2.39 1.87 -3.32
C VAL A 165 1.11 2.51 -2.84
N THR A 166 1.20 3.63 -2.12
CA THR A 166 0.01 4.38 -1.68
C THR A 166 0.03 5.82 -2.15
N GLY A 167 -1.16 6.40 -2.24
CA GLY A 167 -1.37 7.84 -2.25
C GLY A 167 -2.42 8.31 -3.24
N ARG A 168 -2.64 9.63 -3.27
CA ARG A 168 -3.61 10.27 -4.16
C ARG A 168 -2.93 10.79 -5.42
N GLY A 169 -3.70 10.86 -6.51
CA GLY A 169 -3.19 11.36 -7.80
C GLY A 169 -1.98 10.58 -8.30
N GLY A 170 -1.31 11.08 -9.34
CA GLY A 170 0.06 10.68 -9.74
C GLY A 170 0.30 9.23 -10.16
N GLY A 171 -0.73 8.39 -10.12
CA GLY A 171 -0.59 6.94 -10.27
C GLY A 171 -0.94 6.41 -11.66
N ALA A 172 -1.05 7.23 -12.70
CA ALA A 172 -1.45 6.74 -14.03
C ALA A 172 -0.47 5.66 -14.54
N THR A 173 0.83 5.96 -14.54
CA THR A 173 1.90 5.01 -14.89
C THR A 173 2.00 3.86 -13.89
N LEU A 174 1.81 4.12 -12.59
CA LEU A 174 1.77 3.08 -11.56
C LEU A 174 0.61 2.09 -11.76
N ARG A 175 -0.55 2.56 -12.23
CA ARG A 175 -1.71 1.69 -12.51
C ARG A 175 -1.44 0.71 -13.64
N GLU A 176 -0.63 1.10 -14.62
CA GLU A 176 -0.29 0.26 -15.77
C GLU A 176 0.62 -0.91 -15.39
N ILE A 177 1.52 -0.70 -14.42
CA ILE A 177 2.49 -1.73 -13.99
C ILE A 177 2.00 -2.54 -12.78
N ALA A 178 0.98 -2.09 -12.07
CA ALA A 178 0.48 -2.75 -10.88
C ALA A 178 -0.31 -4.02 -11.22
N ASP A 179 0.01 -5.11 -10.52
CA ASP A 179 -0.76 -6.36 -10.57
C ASP A 179 -2.13 -6.20 -9.90
N THR A 180 -2.23 -5.31 -8.93
CA THR A 180 -3.48 -5.02 -8.21
C THR A 180 -3.61 -3.52 -7.98
N VAL A 181 -4.75 -2.96 -8.38
CA VAL A 181 -5.10 -1.57 -8.09
C VAL A 181 -6.39 -1.57 -7.28
N SER A 182 -6.37 -0.92 -6.12
CA SER A 182 -7.58 -0.63 -5.34
C SER A 182 -7.76 0.87 -5.20
N GLU A 183 -8.91 1.36 -5.66
CA GLU A 183 -9.31 2.75 -5.47
C GLU A 183 -10.25 2.86 -4.27
N VAL A 184 -9.78 3.50 -3.21
CA VAL A 184 -10.59 3.82 -2.05
C VAL A 184 -11.42 5.05 -2.39
N LYS A 185 -12.68 4.87 -2.74
CA LYS A 185 -13.60 5.98 -3.01
C LYS A 185 -14.12 6.60 -1.73
N GLU A 186 -14.08 7.92 -1.61
CA GLU A 186 -14.70 8.64 -0.49
C GLU A 186 -16.23 8.67 -0.68
N ILE A 187 -16.94 7.75 -0.02
CA ILE A 187 -18.42 7.78 0.01
C ILE A 187 -18.93 8.75 1.08
N LYS A 188 -18.25 8.80 2.24
CA LYS A 188 -18.47 9.76 3.31
C LYS A 188 -17.19 9.88 4.13
N HIS A 189 -16.89 11.08 4.63
CA HIS A 189 -15.78 11.31 5.54
C HIS A 189 -16.22 12.09 6.78
N ALA A 190 -15.67 11.75 7.94
CA ALA A 190 -15.98 12.39 9.22
C ALA A 190 -15.63 13.89 9.21
N TYR A 191 -14.48 14.23 8.61
CA TYR A 191 -14.02 15.61 8.43
C TYR A 191 -15.07 16.52 7.76
N ASN A 192 -15.76 16.01 6.73
CA ASN A 192 -16.78 16.77 6.00
C ASN A 192 -18.02 17.10 6.86
N ASN A 193 -18.11 16.52 8.06
CA ASN A 193 -19.14 16.80 9.06
C ASN A 193 -18.55 17.55 10.28
N GLY A 194 -17.39 18.18 10.14
CA GLY A 194 -16.75 18.98 11.20
C GLY A 194 -16.04 18.20 12.30
N MET A 195 -15.89 16.87 12.16
CA MET A 195 -15.16 16.07 13.15
C MET A 195 -13.64 16.26 12.99
N LYS A 196 -12.97 16.55 14.10
CA LYS A 196 -11.49 16.65 14.17
C LYS A 196 -10.84 15.27 14.03
N ALA A 197 -9.60 15.26 13.56
CA ALA A 197 -8.77 14.06 13.52
C ALA A 197 -8.56 13.49 14.94
N ARG A 198 -8.61 12.15 15.06
CA ARG A 198 -8.53 11.43 16.33
C ARG A 198 -7.33 10.49 16.37
N LYS A 199 -6.60 10.54 17.49
CA LYS A 199 -5.55 9.58 17.81
C LYS A 199 -6.10 8.15 17.83
N GLY A 200 -5.40 7.21 17.19
CA GLY A 200 -5.79 5.81 17.01
C GLY A 200 -6.80 5.57 15.89
N VAL A 201 -7.23 6.60 15.16
CA VAL A 201 -8.17 6.47 14.04
C VAL A 201 -7.62 7.12 12.78
N ASP A 202 -7.18 8.37 12.89
CA ASP A 202 -6.65 9.17 11.76
C ASP A 202 -5.13 9.28 11.80
N TYR A 203 -4.53 9.17 12.99
CA TYR A 203 -3.09 9.12 13.24
C TYR A 203 -2.76 8.35 14.53
#